data_AF-A0AAW9IRL4-F1
#
_entry.id   AF-A0AAW9IRL4-F1
#
_cell.length_a   1.000
_cell.length_b   1.000
_cell.length_c   1.000
_cell.angle_alpha   90.00
_cell.angle_beta   90.00
_cell.angle_gamma   90.00
#
_symmetry.space_group_name_H-M   'P 1'
#
loop_
_entity.id
_entity.type
_entity.pdbx_description
1 polymer ?
#
loop_
_entity_poly.entity_id
_entity_poly.type
_entity_poly.pdbx_seq_one_letter_code
_entity_poly.pdbx_strand_id
1 'polypeptide(L)'
;DWSKVYTGFRIESETYPGLASEDGHYTKEEFKNFQKEFINYGINIIPELDTPAHSLAISHYMPEIASEKYGPDHLNLENPKTYEFVKNLFDEYLSGDDPVFVGPDVHIGTDEYKGADQPTKELFRKYADDLIN
;
A
#
# COMPACT_ATOMS: atom_id res chain seq x y z
N ASP A 1 9.55 14.43 15.59
CA ASP A 1 10.25 13.17 15.30
C ASP A 1 9.25 12.25 14.64
N TRP A 2 9.34 12.10 13.32
CA TRP A 2 8.36 11.33 12.54
C TRP A 2 8.42 9.83 12.85
N SER A 3 9.52 9.36 13.45
CA SER A 3 9.67 7.97 13.93
C SER A 3 8.71 7.61 15.08
N LYS A 4 8.03 8.61 15.68
CA LYS A 4 7.11 8.43 16.81
C LYS A 4 5.65 8.71 16.46
N VAL A 5 5.37 9.11 15.22
CA VAL A 5 4.00 9.34 14.76
C VAL A 5 3.36 7.98 14.52
N TYR A 6 2.13 7.82 15.00
CA TYR A 6 1.39 6.59 14.83
C TYR A 6 1.10 6.33 13.35
N THR A 7 1.28 5.08 12.94
CA THR A 7 0.97 4.57 11.61
C THR A 7 0.66 3.09 11.71
N GLY A 8 0.04 2.51 10.69
CA GLY A 8 -0.10 1.07 10.65
C GLY A 8 -0.37 0.48 9.28
N PHE A 9 0.16 -0.72 9.07
CA PHE A 9 -0.09 -1.58 7.93
C PHE A 9 -0.75 -2.86 8.44
N ARG A 10 -1.98 -3.12 8.02
CA ARG A 10 -2.90 -4.02 8.74
C ARG A 10 -3.02 -5.42 8.16
N ILE A 11 -2.23 -5.75 7.16
CA ILE A 11 -2.24 -7.07 6.52
C ILE A 11 -0.83 -7.64 6.60
N GLU A 12 -0.71 -8.89 6.99
CA GLU A 12 0.56 -9.62 6.97
C GLU A 12 1.20 -9.56 5.56
N SER A 13 2.53 -9.36 5.54
CA SER A 13 3.33 -9.46 4.31
C SER A 13 4.47 -10.45 4.56
N GLU A 14 4.51 -11.49 3.74
CA GLU A 14 5.61 -12.45 3.62
C GLU A 14 6.70 -11.89 2.68
N THR A 15 6.32 -11.05 1.70
CA THR A 15 7.27 -10.36 0.81
C THR A 15 8.10 -9.34 1.56
N TYR A 16 7.49 -8.66 2.54
CA TYR A 16 8.13 -7.65 3.39
C TYR A 16 7.94 -7.99 4.88
N PRO A 17 8.67 -9.00 5.41
CA PRO A 17 8.56 -9.39 6.81
C PRO A 17 8.88 -8.22 7.74
N GLY A 18 7.97 -7.93 8.68
CA GLY A 18 8.08 -6.83 9.63
C GLY A 18 7.37 -5.52 9.20
N LEU A 19 6.75 -5.48 8.02
CA LEU A 19 5.94 -4.33 7.60
C LEU A 19 4.62 -4.24 8.39
N ALA A 20 3.98 -5.38 8.66
CA ALA A 20 2.71 -5.43 9.37
C ALA A 20 2.84 -4.96 10.83
N SER A 21 1.85 -4.21 11.31
CA SER A 21 1.91 -3.57 12.63
C SER A 21 1.86 -4.57 13.79
N GLU A 22 2.80 -4.44 14.73
CA GLU A 22 2.88 -5.29 15.93
C GLU A 22 1.70 -5.08 16.90
N ASP A 23 1.09 -3.89 16.89
CA ASP A 23 -0.06 -3.55 17.74
C ASP A 23 -1.39 -4.12 17.23
N GLY A 24 -1.38 -4.76 16.05
CA GLY A 24 -2.50 -5.48 15.48
C GLY A 24 -2.49 -5.49 13.95
N HIS A 25 -2.60 -6.66 13.35
CA HIS A 25 -2.79 -6.87 11.91
C HIS A 25 -3.58 -8.15 11.69
N TYR A 26 -4.15 -8.31 10.50
CA TYR A 26 -4.72 -9.57 10.04
C TYR A 26 -3.62 -10.41 9.40
N THR A 27 -3.57 -11.69 9.75
CA THR A 27 -2.90 -12.69 8.91
C THR A 27 -3.58 -12.75 7.54
N LYS A 28 -2.87 -13.27 6.53
CA LYS A 28 -3.46 -13.47 5.20
C LYS A 28 -4.71 -14.36 5.26
N GLU A 29 -4.71 -15.39 6.10
CA GLU A 29 -5.84 -16.30 6.27
C GLU A 29 -7.04 -15.61 6.95
N GLU A 30 -6.82 -14.85 8.02
CA GLU A 30 -7.88 -14.09 8.70
C GLU A 30 -8.54 -13.10 7.74
N PHE A 31 -7.75 -12.35 6.97
CA PHE A 31 -8.30 -11.37 6.03
C PHE A 31 -9.08 -12.02 4.89
N LYS A 32 -8.61 -13.15 4.35
CA LYS A 32 -9.36 -13.94 3.36
C LYS A 32 -10.68 -14.44 3.92
N ASN A 33 -10.66 -15.03 5.12
CA ASN A 33 -11.86 -15.58 5.76
C ASN A 33 -12.87 -14.48 6.09
N PHE A 34 -12.40 -13.32 6.56
CA PHE A 34 -13.22 -12.14 6.77
C PHE A 34 -13.95 -11.75 5.48
N GLN A 35 -13.24 -11.55 4.37
CA GLN A 35 -13.88 -11.19 3.10
C GLN A 35 -14.87 -12.27 2.61
N LYS A 36 -14.49 -13.55 2.67
CA LYS A 36 -15.35 -14.69 2.28
C LYS A 36 -16.62 -14.78 3.12
N GLU A 37 -16.56 -14.45 4.41
CA GLU A 37 -17.74 -14.36 5.28
C GLU A 37 -18.71 -13.29 4.79
N PHE A 38 -18.24 -12.07 4.54
CA PHE A 38 -19.08 -10.94 4.12
C PHE A 38 -19.68 -11.11 2.72
N ILE A 39 -19.00 -11.82 1.82
CA ILE A 39 -19.56 -12.19 0.51
C ILE A 39 -20.85 -13.02 0.66
N ASN A 40 -20.94 -13.90 1.66
CA ASN A 40 -22.17 -14.68 1.91
C ASN A 40 -23.35 -13.80 2.35
N TYR A 41 -23.07 -12.58 2.83
CA TYR A 41 -24.06 -11.57 3.17
C TYR A 41 -24.31 -10.56 2.03
N GLY A 42 -23.71 -10.76 0.86
CA GLY A 42 -23.81 -9.84 -0.28
C GLY A 42 -23.01 -8.55 -0.09
N ILE A 43 -22.01 -8.55 0.80
CA ILE A 43 -21.13 -7.41 1.06
C ILE A 43 -19.79 -7.66 0.38
N ASN A 44 -19.39 -6.75 -0.51
CA ASN A 44 -18.05 -6.72 -1.11
C ASN A 44 -17.13 -5.87 -0.25
N ILE A 45 -16.07 -6.49 0.28
CA ILE A 45 -14.99 -5.78 0.98
C ILE A 45 -13.98 -5.35 -0.08
N ILE A 46 -13.63 -4.07 -0.11
CA ILE A 46 -12.64 -3.49 -1.03
C ILE A 46 -11.40 -3.13 -0.21
N PRO A 47 -10.31 -3.92 -0.28
CA PRO A 47 -9.06 -3.59 0.40
C PRO A 47 -8.39 -2.38 -0.24
N GLU A 48 -7.62 -1.63 0.54
CA GLU A 48 -6.89 -0.44 0.08
C GLU A 48 -5.42 -0.52 0.46
N LEU A 49 -4.55 -0.21 -0.51
CA LEU A 49 -3.15 0.15 -0.26
C LEU A 49 -2.94 1.60 -0.71
N ASP A 50 -2.92 2.53 0.24
CA ASP A 50 -2.85 3.94 -0.07
C ASP A 50 -1.41 4.44 -0.23
N THR A 51 -1.08 4.80 -1.47
CA THR A 51 0.24 5.24 -1.91
C THR A 51 0.08 6.21 -3.09
N PRO A 52 1.02 7.15 -3.32
CA PRO A 52 2.28 7.33 -2.63
C PRO A 52 2.22 8.32 -1.46
N ALA A 53 1.05 8.86 -1.11
CA ALA A 53 0.81 9.54 0.17
C ALA A 53 0.42 8.52 1.25
N HIS A 54 0.21 8.97 2.48
CA HIS A 54 -0.30 8.15 3.59
C HIS A 54 0.52 6.86 3.85
N SER A 55 1.79 6.90 3.47
CA SER A 55 2.68 5.74 3.39
C SER A 55 3.68 5.68 4.54
N LEU A 56 3.41 6.35 5.67
CA LEU A 56 4.35 6.43 6.78
C LEU A 56 4.77 5.04 7.33
N ALA A 57 3.87 4.05 7.30
CA ALA A 57 4.21 2.67 7.71
C ALA A 57 5.29 2.06 6.78
N ILE A 58 5.15 2.28 5.47
CA ILE A 58 6.13 1.86 4.47
C ILE A 58 7.44 2.62 4.67
N SER A 59 7.38 3.92 4.95
CA SER A 59 8.58 4.73 5.22
C SER A 59 9.32 4.36 6.51
N HIS A 60 8.61 3.91 7.56
CA HIS A 60 9.27 3.34 8.75
C HIS A 60 9.97 2.02 8.42
N TYR A 61 9.34 1.18 7.60
CA TYR A 61 9.89 -0.11 7.18
C TYR A 61 11.10 0.04 6.23
N MET A 62 10.99 0.92 5.23
CA MET A 62 11.97 1.14 4.18
C MET A 62 12.28 2.65 4.04
N PRO A 63 13.08 3.23 4.96
CA PRO A 63 13.35 4.68 4.95
C PRO A 63 13.98 5.20 3.65
N GLU A 64 14.65 4.34 2.86
CA GLU A 64 15.28 4.73 1.59
C GLU A 64 14.31 5.15 0.48
N ILE A 65 13.02 4.79 0.60
CA ILE A 65 11.98 5.22 -0.34
C ILE A 65 11.10 6.35 0.22
N ALA A 66 11.39 6.86 1.42
CA ALA A 66 10.67 8.00 1.98
C ALA A 66 11.02 9.30 1.23
N SER A 67 10.05 10.19 1.08
CA SER A 67 10.26 11.49 0.45
C SER A 67 10.90 12.49 1.40
N GLU A 68 12.08 12.99 1.04
CA GLU A 68 12.64 14.18 1.71
C GLU A 68 11.89 15.47 1.33
N LYS A 69 11.28 15.48 0.13
CA LYS A 69 10.63 16.67 -0.45
C LYS A 69 9.22 16.92 0.12
N TYR A 70 8.47 15.85 0.34
CA TYR A 70 7.07 15.93 0.82
C TYR A 70 6.92 15.51 2.28
N GLY A 71 7.98 14.98 2.88
CA GLY A 71 7.98 14.41 4.22
C GLY A 71 7.82 12.88 4.18
N PRO A 72 8.15 12.19 5.28
CA PRO A 72 8.21 10.73 5.33
C PRO A 72 6.85 10.05 5.26
N ASP A 73 5.74 10.80 5.31
CA ASP A 73 4.41 10.25 5.02
C ASP A 73 4.19 10.01 3.51
N HIS A 74 5.06 10.53 2.66
CA HIS A 74 5.03 10.34 1.22
C HIS A 74 6.21 9.51 0.74
N LEU A 75 5.99 8.70 -0.30
CA LEU A 75 7.04 7.96 -0.98
C LEU A 75 7.72 8.81 -2.06
N ASN A 76 9.00 8.51 -2.30
CA ASN A 76 9.82 9.14 -3.30
C ASN A 76 9.63 8.48 -4.67
N LEU A 77 8.80 9.08 -5.52
CA LEU A 77 8.53 8.58 -6.87
C LEU A 77 9.72 8.67 -7.85
N GLU A 78 10.78 9.38 -7.50
CA GLU A 78 12.03 9.39 -8.29
C GLU A 78 12.91 8.16 -7.98
N ASN A 79 12.68 7.49 -6.86
CA ASN A 79 13.37 6.25 -6.51
C ASN A 79 12.65 5.06 -7.19
N PRO A 80 13.30 4.33 -8.13
CA PRO A 80 12.66 3.22 -8.82
C PRO A 80 12.21 2.10 -7.88
N LYS A 81 12.83 1.96 -6.70
CA LYS A 81 12.41 0.99 -5.68
C LYS A 81 11.02 1.25 -5.14
N THR A 82 10.51 2.48 -5.21
CA THR A 82 9.18 2.84 -4.71
C THR A 82 8.09 2.09 -5.46
N TYR A 83 8.12 2.13 -6.79
CA TYR A 83 7.15 1.40 -7.61
C TYR A 83 7.31 -0.11 -7.45
N GLU A 84 8.56 -0.62 -7.45
CA GLU A 84 8.82 -2.04 -7.24
C GLU A 84 8.26 -2.53 -5.89
N PHE A 85 8.45 -1.76 -4.82
CA PHE A 85 7.96 -2.08 -3.49
C PHE A 85 6.42 -2.22 -3.47
N VAL A 86 5.73 -1.20 -3.97
CA VAL A 86 4.27 -1.17 -3.97
C VAL A 86 3.69 -2.22 -4.91
N LYS A 87 4.29 -2.40 -6.10
CA LYS A 87 3.88 -3.44 -7.04
C LYS A 87 4.01 -4.84 -6.41
N ASN A 88 5.10 -5.12 -5.72
CA ASN A 88 5.29 -6.43 -5.07
C ASN A 88 4.27 -6.68 -3.95
N LEU A 89 3.82 -5.65 -3.23
CA LEU A 89 2.69 -5.78 -2.28
C LEU A 89 1.40 -6.14 -3.01
N PHE A 90 1.07 -5.44 -4.10
CA PHE A 90 -0.09 -5.80 -4.91
C PHE A 90 0.02 -7.21 -5.48
N ASP A 91 1.17 -7.59 -6.03
CA ASP A 91 1.41 -8.93 -6.55
C ASP A 91 1.20 -9.98 -5.44
N GLU A 92 1.69 -9.73 -4.22
CA GLU A 92 1.50 -10.62 -3.07
C GLU A 92 0.03 -10.83 -2.70
N TYR A 93 -0.80 -9.79 -2.80
CA TYR A 93 -2.20 -9.87 -2.39
C TYR A 93 -3.16 -10.29 -3.51
N LEU A 94 -2.81 -10.03 -4.76
CA LEU A 94 -3.65 -10.26 -5.94
C LEU A 94 -3.33 -11.55 -6.69
N SER A 95 -2.12 -12.11 -6.54
CA SER A 95 -1.67 -13.24 -7.35
C SER A 95 -1.96 -14.61 -6.72
N GLY A 96 -1.88 -15.65 -7.55
CA GLY A 96 -2.01 -17.06 -7.14
C GLY A 96 -3.44 -17.61 -7.27
N ASP A 97 -3.59 -18.90 -6.98
CA ASP A 97 -4.87 -19.61 -7.13
C ASP A 97 -5.88 -19.30 -5.99
N ASP A 98 -5.39 -18.83 -4.83
CA ASP A 98 -6.20 -18.38 -3.67
C ASP A 98 -5.64 -17.03 -3.17
N PRO A 99 -5.89 -15.92 -3.89
CA PRO A 99 -5.35 -14.60 -3.58
C PRO A 99 -5.87 -14.08 -2.24
N VAL A 100 -5.10 -13.19 -1.61
CA VAL A 100 -5.48 -12.58 -0.32
C VAL A 100 -6.66 -11.63 -0.49
N PHE A 101 -6.69 -10.86 -1.57
CA PHE A 101 -7.84 -10.05 -1.94
C PHE A 101 -8.75 -10.92 -2.82
N VAL A 102 -9.89 -11.31 -2.27
CA VAL A 102 -10.78 -12.30 -2.91
C VAL A 102 -11.86 -11.65 -3.77
N GLY A 103 -12.12 -10.36 -3.56
CA GLY A 103 -13.07 -9.57 -4.34
C GLY A 103 -12.49 -9.16 -5.70
N PRO A 104 -13.34 -8.70 -6.63
CA PRO A 104 -12.91 -8.26 -7.95
C PRO A 104 -12.26 -6.86 -7.96
N ASP A 105 -12.40 -6.12 -6.86
CA ASP A 105 -12.00 -4.71 -6.76
C ASP A 105 -10.95 -4.52 -5.64
N VAL A 106 -9.99 -3.64 -5.90
CA VAL A 106 -9.00 -3.14 -4.93
C VAL A 106 -8.88 -1.63 -5.10
N HIS A 107 -8.68 -0.91 -4.00
CA HIS A 107 -8.43 0.53 -4.01
C HIS A 107 -6.92 0.79 -3.98
N ILE A 108 -6.41 1.59 -4.92
CA ILE A 108 -4.98 1.93 -5.00
C ILE A 108 -4.63 3.22 -4.24
N GLY A 109 -5.60 3.83 -3.56
CA GLY A 109 -5.46 5.10 -2.84
C GLY A 109 -5.22 6.25 -3.79
N THR A 110 -4.02 6.82 -3.74
CA THR A 110 -3.48 7.89 -4.60
C THR A 110 -4.00 9.29 -4.29
N ASP A 111 -4.67 9.51 -3.17
CA ASP A 111 -5.05 10.84 -2.75
C ASP A 111 -3.88 11.63 -2.13
N GLU A 112 -4.11 12.92 -1.94
CA GLU A 112 -3.21 13.90 -1.30
C GLU A 112 -1.74 14.00 -1.77
N TYR A 113 -1.35 13.35 -2.88
CA TYR A 113 -0.04 13.54 -3.51
C TYR A 113 -0.03 14.79 -4.41
N LYS A 114 0.20 15.95 -3.80
CA LYS A 114 0.01 17.27 -4.47
C LYS A 114 0.99 17.54 -5.63
N GLY A 115 2.21 17.01 -5.55
CA GLY A 115 3.34 17.32 -6.45
C GLY A 115 3.78 18.79 -6.36
N ALA A 116 5.05 19.06 -6.05
CA ALA A 116 5.55 20.43 -5.88
C ALA A 116 5.70 21.20 -7.21
N ASP A 117 5.88 20.49 -8.32
CA ASP A 117 6.18 21.03 -9.64
C ASP A 117 5.59 20.13 -10.74
N GLN A 118 5.63 20.60 -11.99
CA GLN A 118 5.08 19.85 -13.12
C GLN A 118 5.75 18.47 -13.31
N PRO A 119 7.10 18.33 -13.25
CA PRO A 119 7.74 17.02 -13.34
C PRO A 119 7.24 16.02 -12.29
N THR A 120 7.11 16.44 -11.03
CA THR A 120 6.62 15.54 -9.97
C THR A 120 5.16 15.16 -10.18
N LYS A 121 4.34 16.05 -10.74
CA LYS A 121 2.95 15.71 -11.11
C LYS A 121 2.89 14.67 -12.20
N GLU A 122 3.77 14.74 -13.21
CA GLU A 122 3.83 13.70 -14.25
C GLU A 122 4.37 12.37 -13.71
N LEU A 123 5.31 12.39 -12.76
CA LEU A 123 5.74 11.18 -12.04
C LEU A 123 4.58 10.53 -11.27
N PHE A 124 3.78 11.33 -10.56
CA PHE A 124 2.57 10.83 -9.91
C PHE A 124 1.55 10.26 -10.89
N ARG A 125 1.31 10.94 -12.03
CA ARG A 125 0.42 10.43 -13.08
C ARG A 125 0.91 9.12 -13.65
N LYS A 126 2.21 9.00 -13.91
CA LYS A 126 2.84 7.75 -14.36
C LYS A 126 2.70 6.65 -13.31
N TYR A 127 2.97 6.95 -12.04
CA TYR A 127 2.83 6.00 -10.95
C TYR A 127 1.41 5.44 -10.85
N ALA A 128 0.40 6.30 -10.87
CA ALA A 128 -1.00 5.88 -10.84
C ALA A 128 -1.37 5.05 -12.09
N ASP A 129 -0.91 5.46 -13.27
CA ASP A 129 -1.12 4.74 -14.53
C ASP A 129 -0.44 3.34 -14.51
N ASP A 130 0.78 3.24 -13.98
CA ASP A 130 1.50 1.97 -13.87
C ASP A 130 0.89 1.01 -12.82
N LEU A 131 0.05 1.48 -11.90
CA LEU A 131 -0.66 0.63 -10.92
C LEU A 131 -2.01 0.09 -11.42
N ILE A 132 -2.64 0.78 -12.38
CA ILE A 132 -3.94 0.37 -12.93
C ILE A 132 -3.84 -0.46 -14.21
N ASN A 133 -2.63 -0.66 -14.76
CA ASN A 133 -2.35 -1.40 -16.00
C ASN A 133 -1.50 -2.65 -15.74
#